data_AF-A0A0S6X5E0-F1
#
_entry.id   AF-A0A0S6X5E0-F1
#
_cell.length_a   1.000
_cell.length_b   1.000
_cell.length_c   1.000
_cell.angle_alpha   90.00
_cell.angle_beta   90.00
_cell.angle_gamma   90.00
#
_symmetry.space_group_name_H-M   'P 1'
#
loop_
_entity.id
_entity.type
_entity.pdbx_description
1 polymer ?
#
loop_
_entity_poly.entity_id
_entity_poly.type
_entity_poly.pdbx_seq_one_letter_code
_entity_poly.pdbx_strand_id
1 'polypeptide(L)'
;MQTTMFLHETSASAMPRILSECHRVLKPGGLLLHVEQPQYGPDMPLFEQFLRDWDAYNNNEPFWSAMHGVDLKAVMEEAGFPLDEQFVSGVRAIPDKTLFPGSPDGDKEDYGRAAIWNAYGAWKPKVSNEIAKEISA
;
A
#
# COMPACT_ATOMS: atom_id res chain seq x y z
N MET A 1 -7.02 6.05 8.85
CA MET A 1 -6.56 4.68 9.19
C MET A 1 -5.24 4.48 8.50
N GLN A 2 -4.21 4.04 9.24
CA GLN A 2 -2.89 3.83 8.68
C GLN A 2 -2.40 2.42 9.02
N THR A 3 -1.80 1.75 8.04
CA THR A 3 -1.08 0.49 8.25
C THR A 3 0.27 0.55 7.55
N THR A 4 1.18 -0.32 7.94
CA THR A 4 2.49 -0.49 7.30
C THR A 4 2.79 -1.98 7.23
N MET A 5 3.22 -2.46 6.06
CA MET A 5 3.53 -3.87 5.82
C MET A 5 2.41 -4.82 6.24
N PHE A 6 1.16 -4.47 5.93
CA PHE A 6 0.01 -5.20 6.45
C PHE A 6 -0.74 -5.92 5.35
N LEU A 7 -0.98 -5.26 4.21
CA LEU A 7 -1.81 -5.84 3.15
C LEU A 7 -1.17 -7.11 2.57
N HIS A 8 0.16 -7.13 2.43
CA HIS A 8 0.90 -8.29 1.96
C HIS A 8 1.02 -9.43 2.97
N GLU A 9 0.52 -9.27 4.20
CA GLU A 9 0.37 -10.34 5.18
C GLU A 9 -1.00 -11.04 5.07
N THR A 10 -1.87 -10.55 4.18
CA THR A 10 -3.27 -10.99 4.09
C THR A 10 -3.58 -11.73 2.80
N SER A 11 -4.58 -12.61 2.84
CA SER A 11 -5.00 -13.36 1.65
C SER A 11 -5.73 -12.47 0.63
N ALA A 12 -5.72 -12.89 -0.64
CA ALA A 12 -6.49 -12.27 -1.72
C ALA A 12 -7.99 -12.13 -1.41
N SER A 13 -8.53 -13.00 -0.56
CA SER A 13 -9.93 -12.92 -0.12
C SER A 13 -10.16 -11.95 1.03
N ALA A 14 -9.14 -11.71 1.86
CA ALA A 14 -9.22 -10.86 3.05
C ALA A 14 -8.98 -9.39 2.72
N MET A 15 -8.00 -9.09 1.86
CA MET A 15 -7.63 -7.71 1.52
C MET A 15 -8.80 -6.87 1.02
N PRO A 16 -9.65 -7.32 0.07
CA PRO A 16 -10.80 -6.51 -0.37
C PRO A 16 -11.81 -6.27 0.77
N ARG A 17 -12.04 -7.26 1.64
CA ARG A 17 -12.95 -7.11 2.79
C ARG A 17 -12.39 -6.12 3.82
N ILE A 18 -11.09 -6.15 4.05
CA ILE A 18 -10.38 -5.20 4.91
C ILE A 18 -10.56 -3.79 4.36
N LEU A 19 -10.31 -3.57 3.06
CA LEU A 19 -10.45 -2.25 2.44
C LEU A 19 -11.90 -1.73 2.51
N SER A 20 -12.90 -2.58 2.25
CA SER A 20 -14.31 -2.23 2.41
C SER A 20 -14.65 -1.87 3.86
N GLU A 21 -14.07 -2.59 4.83
CA GLU A 21 -14.24 -2.29 6.24
C GLU A 21 -13.56 -0.98 6.64
N CYS A 22 -12.36 -0.70 6.13
CA CYS A 22 -11.68 0.58 6.25
C CYS A 22 -12.58 1.72 5.77
N HIS A 23 -13.19 1.56 4.58
CA HIS A 23 -14.16 2.53 4.06
C HIS A 23 -15.35 2.70 5.00
N ARG A 24 -15.93 1.60 5.51
CA ARG A 24 -17.08 1.63 6.44
C ARG A 24 -16.77 2.41 7.72
N VAL A 25 -15.62 2.19 8.34
CA VAL A 25 -15.26 2.80 9.64
C VAL A 25 -14.70 4.21 9.53
N LEU A 26 -14.13 4.58 8.39
CA LEU A 26 -13.65 5.94 8.17
C LEU A 26 -14.82 6.93 8.16
N LYS A 27 -14.65 8.06 8.86
CA LYS A 27 -15.56 9.20 8.70
C LYS A 27 -15.42 9.80 7.30
N PRO A 28 -16.45 10.48 6.76
CA PRO A 28 -16.32 11.25 5.52
C PRO A 28 -15.14 12.24 5.58
N GLY A 29 -14.36 12.32 4.52
CA GLY A 29 -13.10 13.07 4.46
C GLY A 29 -11.92 12.46 5.24
N GLY A 30 -12.09 11.27 5.82
CA GLY A 30 -11.02 10.54 6.50
C GLY A 30 -10.02 9.94 5.52
N LEU A 31 -8.74 9.94 5.91
CA LEU A 31 -7.64 9.40 5.11
C LEU A 31 -7.41 7.90 5.40
N LEU A 32 -7.38 7.09 4.35
CA LEU A 32 -6.77 5.76 4.31
C LEU A 32 -5.31 5.89 3.86
N LEU A 33 -4.39 5.20 4.53
CA LEU A 33 -2.96 5.22 4.19
C LEU A 33 -2.32 3.85 4.43
N HIS A 34 -2.05 3.11 3.38
CA HIS A 34 -1.34 1.82 3.43
C HIS A 34 0.09 2.02 2.95
N VAL A 35 1.07 1.80 3.83
CA VAL A 35 2.49 1.85 3.47
C VAL A 35 2.96 0.43 3.17
N GLU A 36 3.19 0.13 1.90
CA GLU A 36 3.49 -1.21 1.41
C GLU A 36 4.72 -1.18 0.50
N GLN A 37 5.31 -2.35 0.24
CA GLN A 37 6.35 -2.44 -0.78
C GLN A 37 5.81 -2.04 -2.17
N PRO A 38 6.67 -1.52 -3.07
CA PRO A 38 6.25 -1.13 -4.40
C PRO A 38 5.74 -2.33 -5.21
N GLN A 39 4.63 -2.14 -5.94
CA GLN A 39 4.08 -3.10 -6.88
C GLN A 39 5.04 -3.36 -8.04
N TYR A 40 4.96 -4.53 -8.68
CA TYR A 40 5.70 -4.77 -9.91
C TYR A 40 5.15 -3.91 -11.04
N GLY A 41 6.06 -3.40 -11.87
CA GLY A 41 5.72 -2.52 -12.97
C GLY A 41 6.76 -2.58 -14.09
N PRO A 42 6.43 -2.02 -15.27
CA PRO A 42 7.33 -2.03 -16.42
C PRO A 42 8.68 -1.35 -16.15
N ASP A 43 8.72 -0.45 -15.18
CA ASP A 43 9.92 0.30 -14.79
C ASP A 43 10.84 -0.47 -13.82
N MET A 44 10.41 -1.62 -13.29
CA MET A 44 11.20 -2.47 -12.39
C MET A 44 11.98 -3.53 -13.20
N PRO A 45 13.32 -3.59 -13.13
CA PRO A 45 14.09 -4.61 -13.85
C PRO A 45 13.68 -6.05 -13.50
N LEU A 46 13.64 -6.94 -14.49
CA LEU A 46 13.25 -8.34 -14.29
C LEU A 46 14.10 -9.07 -13.24
N PHE A 47 15.38 -8.72 -13.13
CA PHE A 47 16.26 -9.30 -12.12
C PHE A 47 15.83 -8.91 -10.69
N GLU A 48 15.36 -7.68 -10.50
CA GLU A 48 14.82 -7.23 -9.21
C GLU A 48 13.53 -7.94 -8.87
N GLN A 49 12.58 -8.05 -9.82
CA GLN A 49 11.34 -8.81 -9.64
C GLN A 49 11.62 -10.27 -9.25
N PHE A 50 12.56 -10.91 -9.95
CA PHE A 50 12.99 -12.27 -9.65
C PHE A 50 13.57 -12.41 -8.23
N LEU A 51 14.47 -11.50 -7.82
CA LEU A 51 15.07 -11.56 -6.48
C LEU A 51 14.03 -11.36 -5.38
N ARG A 52 13.05 -10.48 -5.59
CA ARG A 52 11.93 -10.26 -4.67
C ARG A 52 11.07 -11.52 -4.55
N ASP A 53 10.66 -12.13 -5.66
CA ASP A 53 9.89 -13.39 -5.59
C ASP A 53 10.68 -14.55 -4.98
N TRP A 54 11.99 -14.61 -5.22
CA TRP A 54 12.85 -15.59 -4.56
C TRP A 54 12.87 -15.38 -3.05
N ASP A 55 12.99 -14.13 -2.58
CA ASP A 55 12.97 -13.80 -1.15
C ASP A 55 11.61 -14.16 -0.52
N ALA A 56 10.50 -13.80 -1.19
CA ALA A 56 9.14 -14.15 -0.76
C ALA A 56 8.96 -15.65 -0.54
N TYR A 57 9.43 -16.45 -1.51
CA TYR A 57 9.32 -17.90 -1.47
C TYR A 57 10.15 -18.50 -0.34
N ASN A 58 11.40 -18.04 -0.16
CA ASN A 58 12.31 -18.60 0.84
C ASN A 58 12.04 -18.07 2.25
N ASN A 59 11.36 -16.93 2.39
CA ASN A 59 10.93 -16.37 3.68
C ASN A 59 9.51 -16.77 4.08
N ASN A 60 8.85 -17.62 3.29
CA ASN A 60 7.49 -18.12 3.55
C ASN A 60 6.43 -17.00 3.61
N GLU A 61 6.53 -16.03 2.69
CA GLU A 61 5.62 -14.88 2.53
C GLU A 61 4.82 -14.98 1.21
N PRO A 62 3.97 -16.01 1.02
CA PRO A 62 3.31 -16.28 -0.25
C PRO A 62 2.35 -15.17 -0.70
N PHE A 63 1.82 -14.39 0.25
CA PHE A 63 0.92 -13.27 -0.05
C PHE A 63 1.67 -12.03 -0.53
N TRP A 64 2.97 -11.93 -0.28
CA TRP A 64 3.78 -10.80 -0.72
C TRP A 64 3.97 -10.80 -2.24
N SER A 65 4.41 -11.92 -2.82
CA SER A 65 4.46 -12.07 -4.29
C SER A 65 3.09 -11.88 -4.95
N ALA A 66 2.02 -12.40 -4.34
CA ALA A 66 0.67 -12.23 -4.88
C ALA A 66 0.21 -10.77 -4.85
N MET A 67 0.52 -10.05 -3.78
CA MET A 67 0.13 -8.64 -3.61
C MET A 67 0.78 -7.74 -4.66
N HIS A 68 2.01 -8.03 -5.10
CA HIS A 68 2.72 -7.30 -6.17
C HIS A 68 2.08 -7.39 -7.56
N GLY A 69 1.18 -8.34 -7.76
CA GLY A 69 0.40 -8.48 -8.99
C GLY A 69 -0.99 -7.85 -8.92
N VAL A 70 -1.36 -7.23 -7.80
CA VAL A 70 -2.69 -6.67 -7.61
C VAL A 70 -2.71 -5.20 -8.01
N ASP A 71 -3.67 -4.82 -8.86
CA ASP A 71 -3.99 -3.42 -9.08
C ASP A 71 -4.68 -2.83 -7.83
N LEU A 72 -3.86 -2.32 -6.91
CA LEU A 72 -4.34 -1.83 -5.64
C LEU A 72 -5.27 -0.60 -5.81
N LYS A 73 -5.12 0.17 -6.89
CA LYS A 73 -6.02 1.29 -7.17
C LYS A 73 -7.42 0.80 -7.51
N ALA A 74 -7.51 -0.22 -8.37
CA ALA A 74 -8.78 -0.85 -8.72
C ALA A 74 -9.45 -1.48 -7.48
N VAL A 75 -8.70 -2.21 -6.64
CA VAL A 75 -9.28 -2.81 -5.42
C VAL A 75 -9.75 -1.75 -4.42
N MET A 76 -9.03 -0.62 -4.30
CA MET A 76 -9.47 0.51 -3.47
C MET A 76 -10.73 1.19 -4.05
N GLU A 77 -10.85 1.29 -5.37
CA GLU A 77 -12.05 1.81 -6.03
C GLU A 77 -13.26 0.92 -5.75
N GLU A 78 -13.12 -0.40 -5.91
CA GLU A 78 -14.16 -1.38 -5.58
C GLU A 78 -14.59 -1.32 -4.11
N ALA A 79 -13.66 -0.97 -3.20
CA ALA A 79 -13.93 -0.79 -1.77
C ALA A 79 -14.65 0.54 -1.43
N GLY A 80 -14.86 1.43 -2.41
CA GLY A 80 -15.56 2.70 -2.24
C GLY A 80 -14.65 3.93 -2.12
N PHE A 81 -13.38 3.83 -2.53
CA PHE A 81 -12.47 4.98 -2.63
C PHE A 81 -12.28 5.38 -4.11
N PRO A 82 -13.01 6.38 -4.63
CA PRO A 82 -12.95 6.77 -6.04
C PRO A 82 -11.55 7.13 -6.51
N LEU A 83 -11.20 6.80 -7.76
CA LEU A 83 -9.85 7.00 -8.31
C LEU A 83 -9.33 8.45 -8.21
N ASP A 84 -10.21 9.44 -8.31
CA ASP A 84 -9.89 10.87 -8.19
C ASP A 84 -9.60 11.31 -6.75
N GLU A 85 -9.93 10.48 -5.76
CA GLU A 85 -9.60 10.65 -4.35
C GLU A 85 -8.40 9.80 -3.92
N GLN A 86 -7.75 9.08 -4.84
CA GLN A 86 -6.58 8.24 -4.56
C GLN A 86 -5.24 8.91 -4.90
N PHE A 87 -4.18 8.46 -4.23
CA PHE A 87 -2.80 8.83 -4.57
C PHE A 87 -1.83 7.69 -4.26
N VAL A 88 -0.67 7.74 -4.94
CA VAL A 88 0.49 6.90 -4.63
C VAL A 88 1.70 7.81 -4.47
N SER A 89 2.47 7.61 -3.39
CA SER A 89 3.67 8.39 -3.13
C SER A 89 4.80 7.50 -2.61
N GLY A 90 6.02 7.73 -3.08
CA GLY A 90 7.20 7.05 -2.55
C GLY A 90 7.51 7.51 -1.13
N VAL A 91 7.78 6.57 -0.23
CA VAL A 91 8.16 6.81 1.17
C VAL A 91 9.49 6.11 1.43
N ARG A 92 10.48 6.87 1.92
CA ARG A 92 11.80 6.33 2.28
C ARG A 92 12.05 6.54 3.76
N ALA A 93 12.42 5.48 4.47
CA ALA A 93 12.85 5.64 5.85
C ALA A 93 14.20 6.36 5.91
N ILE A 94 14.37 7.21 6.92
CA ILE A 94 15.64 7.88 7.21
C ILE A 94 16.21 7.22 8.47
N PRO A 95 17.08 6.20 8.32
CA PRO A 95 17.64 5.52 9.47
C PRO A 95 18.67 6.41 10.18
N ASP A 96 18.78 6.24 11.50
CA ASP A 96 19.92 6.76 12.24
C ASP A 96 21.19 6.02 11.82
N LYS A 97 22.04 6.71 11.05
CA LYS A 97 23.28 6.13 10.50
C LYS A 97 24.33 5.79 11.55
N THR A 98 24.17 6.26 12.78
CA THR A 98 25.06 5.89 13.89
C THR A 98 24.73 4.52 14.46
N LEU A 99 23.46 4.11 14.37
CA LEU A 99 22.95 2.82 14.83
C LEU A 99 22.86 1.79 13.70
N PHE A 100 22.47 2.25 12.51
CA PHE A 100 22.27 1.45 11.31
C PHE A 100 23.18 1.98 10.20
N PRO A 101 24.45 1.54 10.14
CA PRO A 101 25.33 1.93 9.04
C PRO A 101 24.68 1.51 7.72
N GLY A 102 24.57 2.47 6.78
CA GLY A 102 23.93 2.24 5.49
C GLY A 102 24.66 1.18 4.66
N SER A 103 23.98 0.68 3.62
CA SER A 103 24.58 -0.28 2.69
C SER A 103 25.91 0.28 2.13
N PRO A 104 26.97 -0.55 2.05
CA PRO A 104 28.22 -0.16 1.42
C PRO A 104 28.04 0.21 -0.07
N ASP A 105 26.95 -0.23 -0.69
CA ASP A 105 26.59 0.08 -2.07
C ASP A 105 25.87 1.44 -2.26
N GLY A 106 25.66 2.19 -1.17
CA GLY A 106 25.11 3.55 -1.19
C GLY A 106 23.61 3.59 -1.49
N ASP A 107 23.20 4.42 -2.45
CA ASP A 107 21.81 4.62 -2.88
C ASP A 107 21.35 3.65 -3.98
N LYS A 108 22.12 2.59 -4.27
CA LYS A 108 21.69 1.57 -5.23
C LYS A 108 20.50 0.78 -4.69
N GLU A 109 19.69 0.26 -5.60
CA GLU A 109 18.63 -0.68 -5.28
C GLU A 109 19.21 -1.87 -4.50
N ASP A 110 18.53 -2.24 -3.40
CA ASP A 110 18.94 -3.31 -2.47
C ASP A 110 17.88 -4.41 -2.40
N TYR A 111 17.21 -4.66 -3.52
CA TYR A 111 16.27 -5.76 -3.78
C TYR A 111 15.23 -5.97 -2.67
N GLY A 112 14.67 -4.86 -2.16
CA GLY A 112 13.66 -4.89 -1.08
C GLY A 112 14.20 -4.84 0.36
N ARG A 113 15.51 -4.84 0.59
CA ARG A 113 16.10 -4.65 1.94
C ARG A 113 16.18 -3.19 2.36
N ALA A 114 16.29 -2.29 1.40
CA ALA A 114 16.16 -0.87 1.66
C ALA A 114 14.70 -0.55 2.02
N ALA A 115 14.49 0.29 3.03
CA ALA A 115 13.17 0.78 3.42
C ALA A 115 12.65 1.86 2.44
N ILE A 116 12.45 1.43 1.19
CA ILE A 116 11.85 2.19 0.08
C ILE A 116 10.49 1.57 -0.20
N TRP A 117 9.44 2.31 0.12
CA TRP A 117 8.06 1.84 0.09
C TRP A 117 7.18 2.80 -0.69
N ASN A 118 5.94 2.38 -0.95
CA ASN A 118 4.89 3.22 -1.47
C ASN A 118 3.80 3.42 -0.41
N ALA A 119 3.37 4.66 -0.25
CA ALA A 119 2.12 5.00 0.40
C ALA A 119 1.00 4.98 -0.65
N TYR A 120 0.07 4.03 -0.50
CA TYR A 120 -1.19 3.99 -1.23
C TYR A 120 -2.25 4.62 -0.34
N GLY A 121 -2.74 5.79 -0.75
CA GLY A 121 -3.66 6.57 0.05
C GLY A 121 -4.92 6.93 -0.69
N ALA A 122 -6.01 7.14 0.07
CA ALA A 122 -7.24 7.68 -0.46
C ALA A 122 -8.04 8.44 0.60
N TRP A 123 -8.72 9.50 0.17
CA TRP A 123 -9.71 10.17 1.00
C TRP A 123 -11.07 9.51 0.82
N LYS A 124 -11.75 9.21 1.93
CA LYS A 124 -13.17 8.84 1.86
C LYS A 124 -13.97 10.05 1.38
N PRO A 125 -14.83 9.92 0.36
CA PRO A 125 -15.63 11.03 -0.13
C PRO A 125 -16.39 11.74 0.99
N LYS A 126 -16.44 13.06 0.93
CA LYS A 126 -17.30 13.84 1.81
C LYS A 126 -18.75 13.60 1.42
N VAL A 127 -19.65 13.47 2.40
CA VAL A 127 -21.08 13.48 2.12
C VAL A 127 -21.41 14.86 1.56
N SER A 128 -22.05 14.92 0.39
CA SER A 128 -22.52 16.18 -0.15
C SER A 128 -23.53 16.81 0.83
N ASN A 129 -23.49 18.13 0.98
CA ASN A 129 -24.37 18.86 1.91
C ASN A 129 -25.88 18.67 1.62
N GLU A 130 -26.24 18.15 0.45
CA GLU A 130 -27.62 17.85 0.06
C GLU A 130 -28.14 16.56 0.70
N ILE A 131 -27.33 15.49 0.73
CA ILE A 131 -27.70 14.20 1.33
C ILE A 131 -27.69 14.28 2.87
N ALA A 132 -26.79 15.08 3.44
CA ALA A 132 -26.70 15.27 4.89
C ALA A 132 -27.99 15.89 5.49
N LYS A 133 -28.74 16.67 4.71
CA LYS A 133 -30.04 17.24 5.12
C LYS A 133 -31.17 16.21 5.14
N GLU A 134 -31.17 15.23 4.23
CA GLU A 134 -32.21 14.18 4.20
C GLU A 134 -32.04 13.14 5.31
N ILE A 135 -30.83 12.90 5.79
CA ILE A 135 -30.56 11.91 6.86
C ILE A 135 -30.80 12.51 8.26
N SER A 136 -30.89 13.84 8.35
CA SER A 136 -31.05 14.57 9.62
C SER A 136 -32.49 15.06 9.87
N ALA A 137 -33.44 14.72 8.99
CA ALA A 137 -34.87 15.06 9.07
C ALA A 137 -35.70 13.80 9.34
#